data_AF-A0A5S4YPA5-F1
#
_entry.id   AF-A0A5S4YPA5-F1
#
_cell.length_a   1.000
_cell.length_b   1.000
_cell.length_c   1.000
_cell.angle_alpha   90.00
_cell.angle_beta   90.00
_cell.angle_gamma   90.00
#
_symmetry.space_group_name_H-M   'P 1'
#
loop_
_entity.id
_entity.type
_entity.pdbx_description
1 polymer ?
#
loop_
_entity_poly.entity_id
_entity_poly.type
_entity_poly.pdbx_seq_one_letter_code
_entity_poly.pdbx_strand_id
1 'polypeptide(L)'
;MSHLHRKPDKDPHRAGGWFVYWGDVRVGHIAKRAGIPNHTPQWGWSCGFYPGCEPGQSTTGTAESFEEARAGFERDWEKLLATRTEEHFEEWRRSRDFHAWKDKMHEEKLFLPTQTRGAPARCFCGEFITIASQDEHIHCAHRGIGA
;
A
#
# COMPACT_ATOMS: atom_id res chain seq x y z
N MET A 1 -20.71 -3.67 3.28
CA MET A 1 -20.24 -2.28 3.17
C MET A 1 -18.88 -2.21 3.82
N SER A 2 -17.82 -2.06 3.04
CA SER A 2 -16.48 -1.83 3.60
C SER A 2 -16.47 -0.46 4.28
N HIS A 3 -15.77 -0.34 5.40
CA HIS A 3 -15.63 0.91 6.14
C HIS A 3 -14.15 1.21 6.33
N LEU A 4 -13.80 2.50 6.37
CA LEU A 4 -12.42 2.91 6.61
C LEU A 4 -11.97 2.46 8.00
N HIS A 5 -10.82 1.82 8.08
CA HIS A 5 -10.20 1.52 9.36
C HIS A 5 -8.73 1.93 9.35
N ARG A 6 -8.13 1.98 10.53
CA ARG A 6 -6.78 2.51 10.72
C ARG A 6 -5.90 1.47 11.38
N LYS A 7 -4.68 1.31 10.85
CA LYS A 7 -3.61 0.53 11.50
C LYS A 7 -2.48 1.51 11.86
N PRO A 8 -1.94 1.48 13.09
CA PRO A 8 -0.80 2.32 13.46
C PRO A 8 0.36 2.11 12.49
N ASP A 9 1.01 3.20 12.08
CA ASP A 9 2.30 3.10 11.39
C ASP A 9 3.32 2.55 12.39
N LYS A 10 3.99 1.45 12.01
CA LYS A 10 4.98 0.77 12.85
C LYS A 10 6.38 1.33 12.67
N ASP A 11 6.59 2.22 11.70
CA ASP A 11 7.87 2.90 11.52
C ASP A 11 8.15 3.83 12.72
N PRO A 12 9.18 3.56 13.53
CA PRO A 12 9.50 4.39 14.69
C PRO A 12 9.87 5.84 14.33
N HIS A 13 10.34 6.08 13.10
CA HIS A 13 10.62 7.44 12.60
C HIS A 13 9.35 8.21 12.18
N ARG A 14 8.21 7.51 12.06
CA ARG A 14 6.89 8.07 11.76
C ARG A 14 5.90 7.84 12.91
N ALA A 15 6.43 7.59 14.10
CA ALA A 15 5.64 7.31 15.30
C ALA A 15 4.54 8.37 15.52
N GLY A 16 3.30 7.90 15.67
CA GLY A 16 2.10 8.76 15.81
C GLY A 16 1.29 8.95 14.53
N GLY A 17 1.62 8.23 13.45
CA GLY A 17 0.81 8.11 12.23
C GLY A 17 -0.06 6.85 12.16
N TRP A 18 -1.04 6.86 11.28
CA TRP A 18 -1.89 5.72 10.96
C TRP A 18 -2.04 5.56 9.45
N PHE A 19 -1.83 4.34 8.97
CA PHE A 19 -2.29 3.95 7.65
C PHE A 19 -3.81 3.76 7.66
N VAL A 20 -4.47 4.27 6.62
CA VAL A 20 -5.91 4.16 6.44
C VAL A 20 -6.20 3.09 5.40
N TYR A 21 -7.15 2.22 5.69
CA TYR A 21 -7.52 1.06 4.87
C TYR A 21 -8.98 1.08 4.49
N TRP A 22 -9.26 0.73 3.23
CA TRP A 22 -10.59 0.40 2.73
C TRP A 22 -10.63 -1.09 2.39
N GLY A 23 -11.33 -1.88 3.20
CA GLY A 23 -11.16 -3.33 3.14
C GLY A 23 -9.69 -3.70 3.39
N ASP A 24 -9.08 -4.46 2.48
CA ASP A 24 -7.69 -4.87 2.59
C ASP A 24 -6.69 -3.92 1.88
N VAL A 25 -7.18 -2.85 1.24
CA VAL A 25 -6.36 -1.90 0.47
C VAL A 25 -5.94 -0.72 1.34
N ARG A 26 -4.64 -0.41 1.38
CA ARG A 26 -4.13 0.79 2.04
C ARG A 26 -4.37 2.01 1.15
N VAL A 27 -5.34 2.84 1.51
CA VAL A 27 -5.84 3.98 0.74
C VAL A 27 -5.29 5.33 1.18
N GLY A 28 -4.40 5.33 2.16
CA GLY A 28 -3.65 6.52 2.52
C GLY A 28 -3.09 6.49 3.93
N HIS A 29 -2.85 7.68 4.47
CA HIS A 29 -2.12 7.88 5.72
C HIS A 29 -2.54 9.18 6.38
N ILE A 30 -2.64 9.19 7.72
CA ILE A 30 -2.88 10.38 8.54
C ILE A 30 -1.81 10.39 9.63
N ALA A 31 -1.09 11.50 9.79
CA ALA A 31 -0.05 11.62 10.81
C ALA A 31 0.18 13.05 11.25
N LYS A 32 0.85 13.18 12.41
CA LYS A 32 1.49 14.44 12.80
C LYS A 32 2.64 14.72 11.83
N ARG A 33 2.77 16.00 11.46
CA ARG A 33 3.83 16.47 10.58
C ARG A 33 5.07 16.79 11.42
N ALA A 34 6.19 16.19 11.07
CA ALA A 34 7.46 16.43 11.76
C ALA A 34 8.11 17.74 11.28
N GLY A 35 8.80 18.45 12.19
CA GLY A 35 9.66 19.59 11.85
C GLY A 35 8.95 20.89 11.45
N ILE A 36 7.66 21.03 11.74
CA ILE A 36 6.91 22.26 11.45
C ILE A 36 6.71 23.13 12.70
N PRO A 37 6.61 24.48 12.57
CA PRO A 37 6.36 25.36 13.69
C PRO A 37 5.03 25.07 14.40
N ASN A 38 4.97 25.25 15.72
CA ASN A 38 3.79 24.93 16.54
C ASN A 38 2.51 25.70 16.15
N HIS A 39 2.63 26.86 15.50
CA HIS A 39 1.48 27.67 15.05
C HIS A 39 0.93 27.24 13.68
N THR A 40 1.55 26.25 13.04
CA THR A 40 1.09 25.68 11.77
C THR A 40 0.22 24.44 12.05
N PRO A 41 -0.78 24.13 11.20
CA PRO A 41 -1.53 22.87 11.24
C PRO A 41 -0.62 21.65 11.43
N GLN A 42 -0.75 21.00 12.60
CA GLN A 42 0.14 19.95 13.09
C GLN A 42 -0.13 18.58 12.44
N TRP A 43 -1.33 18.38 11.91
CA TRP A 43 -1.75 17.14 11.30
C TRP A 43 -1.78 17.25 9.78
N GLY A 44 -1.56 16.13 9.11
CA GLY A 44 -1.73 16.01 7.68
C GLY A 44 -2.28 14.66 7.28
N TRP A 45 -2.87 14.61 6.09
CA TRP A 45 -3.31 13.39 5.45
C TRP A 45 -2.83 13.31 4.01
N SER A 46 -2.74 12.08 3.52
CA SER A 46 -2.62 11.75 2.10
C SER A 46 -3.69 10.72 1.77
N CYS A 47 -4.53 10.99 0.77
CA CYS A 47 -5.57 10.10 0.28
C CYS A 47 -5.25 9.67 -1.15
N GLY A 48 -5.15 8.37 -1.37
CA GLY A 48 -4.68 7.77 -2.61
C GLY A 48 -3.78 6.58 -2.35
N PHE A 49 -3.62 5.73 -3.36
CA PHE A 49 -2.84 4.51 -3.29
C PHE A 49 -2.22 4.19 -4.63
N TYR A 50 -1.04 3.57 -4.60
CA TYR A 50 -0.32 3.16 -5.79
C TYR A 50 0.12 1.70 -5.67
N PRO A 51 0.00 0.91 -6.75
CA PRO A 51 -0.73 1.16 -7.99
C PRO A 51 -2.25 1.32 -7.80
N GLY A 52 -2.98 1.79 -8.82
CA GLY A 52 -4.44 2.01 -8.78
C GLY A 52 -4.90 3.48 -8.69
N CYS A 53 -3.99 4.41 -8.40
CA CYS A 53 -4.16 5.84 -8.64
C CYS A 53 -3.01 6.37 -9.50
N GLU A 54 -3.36 7.15 -10.52
CA GLU A 54 -2.39 7.84 -11.37
C GLU A 54 -1.76 9.06 -10.66
N PRO A 55 -0.59 9.52 -11.13
CA PRO A 55 -0.03 10.79 -10.68
C PRO A 55 -1.06 11.93 -10.75
N GLY A 56 -1.24 12.65 -9.64
CA GLY A 56 -2.20 13.76 -9.54
C GLY A 56 -3.62 13.36 -9.11
N GLN A 57 -3.96 12.06 -9.04
CA GLN A 57 -5.23 11.60 -8.48
C GLN A 57 -5.19 11.47 -6.95
N SER A 58 -4.00 11.36 -6.37
CA SER A 58 -3.81 11.39 -4.92
C SER A 58 -3.91 12.83 -4.40
N THR A 59 -4.60 13.01 -3.28
CA THR A 59 -4.80 14.29 -2.62
C THR A 59 -4.07 14.33 -1.28
N THR A 60 -3.71 15.53 -0.85
CA THR A 60 -3.08 15.76 0.45
C THR A 60 -3.68 16.99 1.10
N GLY A 61 -3.59 17.07 2.42
CA GLY A 61 -4.05 18.24 3.16
C GLY A 61 -3.47 18.30 4.56
N THR A 62 -3.77 19.40 5.26
CA THR A 62 -3.29 19.68 6.61
C THR A 62 -4.41 20.21 7.50
N ALA A 63 -4.36 19.93 8.80
CA ALA A 63 -5.34 20.39 9.78
C ALA A 63 -4.72 20.62 11.16
N GLU A 64 -5.43 21.35 12.02
CA GLU A 64 -4.94 21.68 13.37
C GLU A 64 -5.07 20.48 14.31
N SER A 65 -6.10 19.67 14.12
CA SER A 65 -6.39 18.47 14.92
C SER A 65 -6.41 17.18 14.10
N PHE A 66 -6.34 16.06 14.81
CA PHE A 66 -6.47 14.73 14.19
C PHE A 66 -7.86 14.53 13.60
N GLU A 67 -8.89 14.97 14.31
CA GLU A 67 -10.30 14.83 13.95
C GLU A 67 -10.60 15.58 12.64
N GLU A 68 -10.06 16.79 12.48
CA GLU A 68 -10.17 17.55 11.24
C GLU A 68 -9.41 16.90 10.09
N ALA A 69 -8.19 16.38 10.34
CA ALA A 69 -7.43 15.66 9.32
C ALA A 69 -8.16 14.40 8.86
N ARG A 70 -8.80 13.68 9.80
CA ARG A 70 -9.64 12.52 9.51
C ARG A 70 -10.86 12.90 8.67
N ALA A 71 -11.58 13.97 9.05
CA ALA A 71 -12.71 14.45 8.27
C ALA A 71 -12.28 14.91 6.86
N GLY A 72 -11.09 15.53 6.74
CA GLY A 72 -10.47 15.88 5.46
C GLY A 72 -10.22 14.65 4.59
N PHE A 73 -9.58 13.63 5.17
CA PHE A 73 -9.34 12.36 4.52
C PHE A 73 -10.65 11.71 4.03
N GLU A 74 -11.67 11.62 4.88
CA GLU A 74 -12.96 10.98 4.55
C GLU A 74 -13.63 11.67 3.34
N ARG A 75 -13.65 13.01 3.30
CA ARG A 75 -14.19 13.76 2.14
C ARG A 75 -13.42 13.52 0.85
N ASP A 76 -12.09 13.50 0.92
CA ASP A 76 -11.26 13.27 -0.25
C ASP A 76 -11.33 11.81 -0.72
N TRP A 77 -11.50 10.89 0.22
CA TRP A 77 -11.73 9.47 -0.08
C TRP A 77 -13.05 9.26 -0.81
N GLU A 78 -14.15 9.88 -0.38
CA GLU A 78 -15.44 9.78 -1.06
C GLU A 78 -15.36 10.22 -2.53
N LYS A 79 -14.67 11.34 -2.80
CA LYS A 79 -14.45 11.84 -4.17
C LYS A 79 -13.60 10.86 -5.00
N LEU A 80 -12.52 10.34 -4.41
CA LEU A 80 -11.65 9.41 -5.10
C LEU A 80 -12.38 8.09 -5.39
N LEU A 81 -13.06 7.53 -4.39
CA LEU A 81 -13.82 6.29 -4.47
C LEU A 81 -14.88 6.32 -5.56
N ALA A 82 -15.53 7.46 -5.79
CA ALA A 82 -16.51 7.63 -6.86
C ALA A 82 -15.94 7.37 -8.27
N THR A 83 -14.61 7.41 -8.42
CA THR A 83 -13.91 7.14 -9.69
C THR A 83 -13.14 5.81 -9.70
N ARG A 84 -13.15 5.06 -8.59
CA ARG A 84 -12.43 3.79 -8.47
C ARG A 84 -13.34 2.62 -8.77
N THR A 85 -12.73 1.59 -9.36
CA THR A 85 -13.36 0.29 -9.64
C THR A 85 -12.58 -0.81 -8.92
N GLU A 86 -13.12 -2.02 -8.92
CA GLU A 86 -12.45 -3.17 -8.31
C GLU A 86 -11.09 -3.48 -8.96
N GLU A 87 -10.93 -3.21 -10.26
CA GLU A 87 -9.67 -3.40 -10.98
C GLU A 87 -8.55 -2.55 -10.38
N HIS A 88 -8.83 -1.28 -10.02
CA HIS A 88 -7.85 -0.41 -9.38
C HIS A 88 -7.41 -0.95 -8.01
N PHE A 89 -8.35 -1.50 -7.24
CA PHE A 89 -8.05 -2.13 -5.95
C PHE A 89 -7.24 -3.42 -6.14
N GLU A 90 -7.55 -4.18 -7.18
CA GLU A 90 -6.85 -5.41 -7.51
C GLU A 90 -5.41 -5.15 -7.96
N GLU A 91 -5.12 -4.08 -8.71
CA GLU A 91 -3.75 -3.66 -9.04
C GLU A 91 -2.92 -3.42 -7.77
N TRP A 92 -3.51 -2.74 -6.78
CA TRP A 92 -2.86 -2.53 -5.51
C TRP A 92 -2.58 -3.86 -4.78
N ARG A 93 -3.55 -4.78 -4.74
CA ARG A 93 -3.37 -6.10 -4.11
C ARG A 93 -2.28 -6.92 -4.78
N ARG A 94 -2.24 -6.94 -6.12
CA ARG A 94 -1.17 -7.61 -6.89
C ARG A 94 0.18 -7.03 -6.55
N SER A 95 0.29 -5.70 -6.46
CA SER A 95 1.53 -5.05 -6.06
C SER A 95 1.93 -5.39 -4.62
N ARG A 96 1.00 -5.35 -3.67
CA ARG A 96 1.23 -5.75 -2.27
C ARG A 96 1.78 -7.18 -2.20
N ASP A 97 1.10 -8.11 -2.86
CA ASP A 97 1.45 -9.54 -2.84
C ASP A 97 2.80 -9.78 -3.54
N PHE A 98 3.09 -9.09 -4.64
CA PHE A 98 4.41 -9.13 -5.29
C PHE A 98 5.53 -8.67 -4.36
N HIS A 99 5.35 -7.55 -3.66
CA HIS A 99 6.38 -7.03 -2.73
C HIS A 99 6.62 -7.99 -1.57
N ALA A 100 5.56 -8.52 -0.96
CA ALA A 100 5.67 -9.48 0.13
C ALA A 100 6.27 -10.82 -0.32
N TRP A 101 5.89 -11.31 -1.51
CA TRP A 101 6.51 -12.49 -2.12
C TRP A 101 8.01 -12.28 -2.36
N LYS A 102 8.39 -11.13 -2.92
CA LYS A 102 9.79 -10.78 -3.18
C LYS A 102 10.60 -10.72 -1.89
N ASP A 103 10.06 -10.11 -0.84
CA ASP A 103 10.71 -10.04 0.46
C ASP A 103 10.86 -11.45 1.05
N LYS A 104 9.84 -12.31 0.94
CA LYS A 104 9.91 -13.70 1.36
C LYS A 104 10.96 -14.52 0.61
N MET A 105 11.07 -14.34 -0.71
CA MET A 105 12.13 -14.96 -1.51
C MET A 105 13.52 -14.58 -1.00
N HIS A 106 13.73 -13.31 -0.66
CA HIS A 106 15.00 -12.86 -0.09
C HIS A 106 15.26 -13.41 1.31
N GLU A 107 14.25 -13.49 2.18
CA GLU A 107 14.36 -14.12 3.51
C GLU A 107 14.82 -15.58 3.41
N GLU A 108 14.24 -16.32 2.46
CA GLU A 108 14.60 -17.72 2.16
C GLU A 108 15.90 -17.84 1.35
N LYS A 109 16.56 -16.72 1.04
CA LYS A 109 17.81 -16.64 0.25
C LYS A 109 17.68 -17.30 -1.13
N LEU A 110 16.49 -17.24 -1.71
CA LEU A 110 16.20 -17.72 -3.05
C LEU A 110 16.42 -16.59 -4.07
N PHE A 111 16.85 -16.96 -5.27
CA PHE A 111 16.98 -16.00 -6.36
C PHE A 111 15.62 -15.60 -6.91
N LEU A 112 15.44 -14.32 -7.19
CA LEU A 112 14.33 -13.84 -8.02
C LEU A 112 14.55 -14.26 -9.49
N PRO A 113 13.49 -14.41 -10.30
CA PRO A 113 13.62 -14.67 -11.73
C PRO A 113 14.50 -13.66 -12.49
N THR A 114 14.58 -12.42 -12.01
CA THR A 114 15.45 -11.37 -12.59
C THR A 114 16.94 -11.58 -12.31
N GLN A 115 17.29 -12.48 -11.38
CA GLN A 115 18.67 -12.73 -10.92
C GLN A 115 19.28 -14.02 -11.49
N THR A 116 18.47 -14.89 -12.11
CA THR A 116 18.88 -16.23 -12.57
C THR A 116 19.49 -16.26 -13.98
N ARG A 117 19.75 -15.10 -14.59
CA ARG A 117 20.34 -14.98 -15.96
C ARG A 117 19.60 -15.80 -17.02
N GLY A 118 18.28 -15.89 -16.92
CA GLY A 118 17.41 -16.58 -17.89
C GLY A 118 17.03 -18.01 -17.51
N ALA A 119 17.61 -18.59 -16.46
CA ALA A 119 17.12 -19.87 -15.91
C ALA A 119 15.84 -19.66 -15.06
N PRO A 120 14.94 -20.64 -14.94
CA PRO A 120 13.84 -20.55 -13.98
C PRO A 120 14.35 -20.43 -12.54
N ALA A 121 13.74 -19.56 -11.75
CA ALA A 121 13.95 -19.48 -10.31
C ALA A 121 13.04 -20.48 -9.59
N ARG A 122 13.50 -21.05 -8.49
CA ARG A 122 12.66 -21.88 -7.62
C ARG A 122 12.00 -21.00 -6.57
N CYS A 123 10.66 -20.92 -6.57
CA CYS A 123 9.89 -20.24 -5.54
C CYS A 123 10.00 -20.97 -4.20
N PHE A 124 9.76 -20.29 -3.07
CA PHE A 124 9.75 -20.91 -1.75
C PHE A 124 8.65 -21.98 -1.56
N CYS A 125 7.61 -21.98 -2.41
CA CYS A 125 6.63 -23.07 -2.47
C CYS A 125 7.11 -24.31 -3.25
N GLY A 126 8.30 -24.23 -3.88
CA GLY A 126 8.93 -25.32 -4.60
C GLY A 126 8.78 -25.28 -6.12
N GLU A 127 7.83 -24.49 -6.65
CA GLU A 127 7.55 -24.36 -8.09
C GLU A 127 8.66 -23.59 -8.83
N PHE A 128 8.88 -23.92 -10.11
CA PHE A 128 9.81 -23.19 -10.95
C PHE A 128 9.10 -22.09 -11.74
N ILE A 129 9.60 -20.86 -11.62
CA ILE A 129 9.00 -19.67 -12.22
C ILE A 129 10.02 -18.90 -13.05
N THR A 130 9.51 -18.17 -14.04
CA THR A 130 10.28 -17.29 -14.93
C THR A 130 9.81 -15.85 -14.77
N ILE A 131 10.54 -14.90 -15.33
CA ILE A 131 10.13 -13.47 -15.34
C ILE A 131 8.72 -13.32 -15.94
N ALA A 132 8.41 -14.10 -16.98
CA ALA A 132 7.12 -14.01 -17.67
C ALA A 132 5.95 -14.67 -16.89
N SER A 133 6.23 -15.64 -16.02
CA SER A 133 5.18 -16.39 -15.28
C SER A 133 5.04 -15.99 -13.82
N GLN A 134 5.97 -15.19 -13.28
CA GLN A 134 6.00 -14.85 -11.86
C GLN A 134 4.71 -14.15 -11.41
N ASP A 135 4.16 -13.23 -12.21
CA ASP A 135 3.01 -12.41 -11.80
C ASP A 135 1.75 -13.28 -11.67
N GLU A 136 1.51 -14.16 -12.65
CA GLU A 136 0.43 -15.14 -12.60
C GLU A 136 0.63 -16.14 -11.45
N HIS A 137 1.86 -16.65 -11.27
CA HIS A 137 2.17 -17.56 -10.17
C HIS A 137 1.88 -16.93 -8.80
N ILE A 138 2.32 -15.69 -8.58
CA ILE A 138 2.07 -14.96 -7.32
C ILE A 138 0.57 -14.75 -7.12
N HIS A 139 -0.14 -14.33 -8.17
CA HIS A 139 -1.59 -14.10 -8.11
C HIS A 139 -2.38 -15.38 -7.79
N CYS A 140 -1.96 -16.54 -8.29
CA CYS A 140 -2.66 -17.81 -8.08
C CYS A 140 -2.25 -18.54 -6.79
N ALA A 141 -0.94 -18.60 -6.48
CA ALA A 141 -0.39 -19.41 -5.40
C ALA A 141 -0.11 -18.62 -4.10
N HIS A 142 0.05 -17.30 -4.20
CA HIS A 142 0.50 -16.44 -3.11
C HIS A 142 -0.41 -15.23 -2.87
N ARG A 143 -1.65 -15.28 -3.35
CA ARG A 143 -2.63 -14.22 -3.10
C ARG A 143 -2.80 -13.95 -1.60
N GLY A 144 -2.73 -12.69 -1.22
CA GLY A 144 -2.90 -12.25 0.17
C GLY A 144 -1.67 -12.42 1.06
N ILE A 145 -0.52 -12.86 0.53
CA ILE A 145 0.70 -13.05 1.33
C ILE A 145 1.16 -11.79 2.09
N GLY A 146 0.82 -10.60 1.58
CA GLY A 146 1.17 -9.33 2.23
C GLY A 146 0.06 -8.66 3.05
N ALA A 147 -1.08 -9.33 3.29
CA ALA A 147 -2.27 -8.75 3.94
C ALA A 147 -2.14 -8.53 5.46
#